data_AF-A0A973A2B4-F1
#
_entry.id   AF-A0A973A2B4-F1
#
_cell.length_a   1.000
_cell.length_b   1.000
_cell.length_c   1.000
_cell.angle_alpha   90.00
_cell.angle_beta   90.00
_cell.angle_gamma   90.00
#
_symmetry.space_group_name_H-M   'P 1'
#
loop_
_entity.id
_entity.type
_entity.pdbx_description
1 polymer ?
#
loop_
_entity_poly.entity_id
_entity_poly.type
_entity_poly.pdbx_seq_one_letter_code
_entity_poly.pdbx_strand_id
1 'polypeptide(L)' 'MATTIRYSEAFKLEVIDSLANCKYKTIADAKRAFGITGCGTVERWLVKYGREELLSKT' A
#
# COMPACT_ATOMS: atom_id res chain seq x y z
N MET A 1 -14.91 18.93 -3.79
CA MET A 1 -15.47 17.59 -4.07
C MET A 1 -14.35 16.58 -3.94
N ALA A 2 -14.29 15.80 -2.85
CA ALA A 2 -13.23 14.79 -2.67
C ALA A 2 -13.69 13.47 -3.30
N THR A 3 -13.04 13.05 -4.38
CA THR A 3 -13.32 11.78 -5.05
C THR A 3 -12.76 10.66 -4.17
N THR A 4 -13.62 10.02 -3.38
CA THR A 4 -13.22 8.86 -2.56
C THR A 4 -13.01 7.67 -3.50
N ILE A 5 -11.76 7.41 -3.86
CA ILE A 5 -11.40 6.21 -4.62
C ILE A 5 -11.59 4.99 -3.73
N ARG A 6 -12.63 4.20 -4.01
CA ARG A 6 -12.89 2.93 -3.34
C ARG A 6 -12.12 1.82 -4.06
N TYR A 7 -11.01 1.42 -3.46
CA TYR A 7 -10.28 0.23 -3.87
C TYR A 7 -10.95 -1.03 -3.30
N SER A 8 -11.14 -2.04 -4.15
CA SER A 8 -11.59 -3.38 -3.74
C SER A 8 -10.60 -4.00 -2.76
N GLU A 9 -11.06 -4.85 -1.85
CA GLU A 9 -10.19 -5.52 -0.87
C GLU A 9 -9.16 -6.43 -1.52
N ALA A 10 -9.51 -7.13 -2.61
CA ALA A 10 -8.57 -7.93 -3.38
C ALA A 10 -7.37 -7.10 -3.88
N PHE A 11 -7.64 -5.87 -4.37
CA PHE A 11 -6.59 -4.95 -4.81
C PHE A 11 -5.69 -4.51 -3.64
N LYS A 12 -6.27 -4.22 -2.47
CA LYS A 12 -5.49 -3.86 -1.28
C LYS A 12 -4.57 -5.00 -0.87
N LEU A 13 -5.08 -6.24 -0.88
CA LEU A 13 -4.32 -7.43 -0.55
C LEU A 13 -3.19 -7.69 -1.56
N GLU A 14 -3.44 -7.54 -2.86
CA GLU A 14 -2.42 -7.72 -3.91
C GLU A 14 -1.25 -6.72 -3.75
N VAL A 15 -1.55 -5.46 -3.44
CA VAL A 15 -0.54 -4.42 -3.17
C VAL A 15 0.30 -4.78 -1.94
N ILE A 16 -0.36 -5.21 -0.86
CA ILE A 16 0.31 -5.59 0.39
C ILE A 16 1.14 -6.86 0.21
N ASP A 17 0.62 -7.85 -0.51
CA ASP A 17 1.35 -9.09 -0.81
C ASP A 17 2.59 -8.79 -1.65
N SER A 18 2.47 -7.94 -2.67
CA SER A 18 3.61 -7.51 -3.47
C SER A 18 4.67 -6.76 -2.65
N LEU A 19 4.24 -5.93 -1.69
CA LEU A 19 5.15 -5.28 -0.74
C LEU A 19 5.85 -6.30 0.18
N ALA A 20 5.11 -7.29 0.66
CA ALA A 20 5.63 -8.33 1.53
C ALA A 20 6.58 -9.31 0.82
N ASN A 21 6.36 -9.56 -0.47
CA ASN A 21 7.24 -10.34 -1.31
C ASN A 21 8.58 -9.62 -1.61
N CYS A 22 8.88 -8.49 -0.95
CA CYS A 22 10.03 -7.63 -1.23
C CYS A 22 10.11 -7.17 -2.68
N LYS A 23 9.00 -7.20 -3.44
CA LYS A 23 8.96 -6.79 -4.85
C LYS A 23 9.20 -5.29 -5.01
N TYR A 24 8.90 -4.52 -3.97
CA TYR A 24 9.12 -3.08 -3.91
C TYR A 24 9.91 -2.74 -2.65
N LYS A 25 10.99 -1.96 -2.79
CA LYS A 25 11.84 -1.51 -1.67
C LYS A 25 11.15 -0.50 -0.76
N THR A 26 10.11 0.18 -1.25
CA THR A 26 9.45 1.27 -0.54
C THR A 26 7.98 1.38 -0.95
N ILE A 27 7.14 1.83 -0.03
CA ILE A 27 5.71 2.11 -0.26
C ILE A 27 5.51 3.08 -1.42
N ALA A 28 6.39 4.08 -1.57
CA ALA A 28 6.34 5.04 -2.67
C ALA A 28 6.51 4.38 -4.04
N ASP A 29 7.35 3.35 -4.13
CA ASP A 29 7.64 2.63 -5.37
C ASP A 29 6.46 1.75 -5.78
N ALA A 30 5.90 1.00 -4.82
CA ALA A 30 4.66 0.25 -5.02
C ALA A 30 3.52 1.17 -5.47
N LYS A 31 3.35 2.32 -4.80
CA LYS A 31 2.31 3.28 -5.18
C LYS A 31 2.48 3.82 -6.58
N ARG A 32 3.73 4.08 -6.99
CA ARG A 32 4.03 4.51 -8.36
C ARG A 32 3.75 3.42 -9.37
N ALA A 33 4.07 2.16 -9.07
CA ALA A 33 3.78 1.01 -9.91
C ALA A 33 2.28 0.74 -10.06
N PHE A 34 1.51 0.86 -8.97
CA PHE A 34 0.06 0.64 -8.94
C PHE A 34 -0.79 1.91 -9.25
N GLY A 35 -0.16 3.06 -9.48
CA GLY A 35 -0.86 4.32 -9.79
C GLY A 35 -1.63 4.94 -8.61
N ILE A 36 -1.25 4.64 -7.36
CA ILE A 36 -1.94 5.09 -6.15
C ILE A 36 -1.46 6.48 -5.76
N THR A 37 -2.34 7.48 -5.92
CA THR A 37 -2.02 8.90 -5.64
C THR A 37 -2.05 9.27 -4.15
N GLY A 38 -2.67 8.47 -3.29
CA GLY A 38 -2.90 8.81 -1.87
C GLY A 38 -1.67 8.58 -0.98
N CYS A 39 -1.09 9.65 -0.41
CA CYS A 39 0.17 9.58 0.36
C CYS A 39 0.16 8.49 1.46
N GLY A 40 -0.86 8.48 2.32
CA GLY A 40 -1.02 7.51 3.41
C GLY A 40 -2.01 6.36 3.18
N THR A 41 -2.50 6.16 1.94
CA THR A 41 -3.52 5.12 1.67
C THR A 41 -2.97 3.71 1.88
N VAL A 42 -1.76 3.46 1.37
CA VAL A 42 -1.11 2.14 1.49
C VAL A 42 -0.59 1.91 2.90
N GLU A 43 -0.08 2.94 3.56
CA GLU A 43 0.33 2.89 4.98
C GLU A 43 -0.85 2.49 5.88
N ARG A 44 -2.02 3.11 5.67
CA ARG A 44 -3.25 2.74 6.39
C ARG A 44 -3.69 1.30 6.10
N TRP A 45 -3.42 0.77 4.90
CA TRP A 45 -3.66 -0.65 4.62
C TRP A 45 -2.67 -1.53 5.38
N LEU A 46 -1.37 -1.23 5.33
CA LEU A 46 -0.36 -2.00 6.06
C LEU A 46 -0.66 -2.10 7.55
N VAL A 47 -1.03 -0.98 8.20
CA VAL A 47 -1.49 -0.97 9.60
C VAL A 47 -2.76 -1.82 9.78
N LYS A 48 -3.76 -1.67 8.90
CA LYS A 48 -5.00 -2.43 8.97
C LYS A 48 -4.80 -3.95 8.83
N TYR A 49 -3.85 -4.36 7.99
CA TYR A 49 -3.54 -5.76 7.72
C TYR A 49 -2.38 -6.29 8.60
N GLY A 50 -1.91 -5.51 9.58
CA GLY A 50 -0.90 -5.93 10.55
C GLY A 50 0.52 -6.09 10.00
N ARG A 51 0.83 -5.54 8.81
CA ARG A 51 2.18 -5.57 8.23
C ARG A 51 2.96 -4.28 8.50
N GLU A 52 2.85 -3.80 9.74
CA GLU A 52 3.56 -2.62 10.24
C GLU A 52 5.09 -2.84 10.28
N GLU A 53 5.51 -4.11 10.36
CA GLU A 53 6.91 -4.52 10.23
C GLU A 53 7.55 -4.08 8.91
N LEU A 54 6.76 -3.96 7.83
CA LEU A 54 7.23 -3.50 6.51
C LEU A 54 7.39 -1.98 6.44
N LEU A 55 6.77 -1.22 7.36
CA LEU A 55 6.90 0.23 7.48
C LEU A 55 8.21 0.62 8.19
N SER A 56 8.72 -0.22 9.07
CA SER A 56 9.82 0.09 9.99
C SER A 56 11.22 0.01 9.39
N LYS A 57 11.38 0.10 8.07
CA LYS A 57 12.71 0.11 7.43
C LYS A 57 13.08 1.51 6.94
N THR A 58 13.28 2.40 7.91
CA THR A 58 14.07 3.64 7.74
C THR A 58 15.50 3.37 8.16
#